data_AF-A0A7W1GQQ6-F1
#
_entry.id   AF-A0A7W1GQQ6-F1
#
_cell.length_a   1.000
_cell.length_b   1.000
_cell.length_c   1.000
_cell.angle_alpha   90.00
_cell.angle_beta   90.00
_cell.angle_gamma   90.00
#
_symmetry.space_group_name_H-M   'P 1'
#
loop_
_entity.id
_entity.type
_entity.pdbx_description
1 polymer ?
#
loop_
_entity_poly.entity_id
_entity_poly.type
_entity_poly.pdbx_seq_one_letter_code
_entity_poly.pdbx_strand_id
1 'polypeptide(L)' 'NRKSPTAQRMLKYALNLVDDGLVGQQLFAGEATRLAYMTDEAAEGRDAFLEKRDPDWSAYPWHY' A
#
# COMPACT_ATOMS: atom_id res chain seq x y z
N ASN A 1 20.02 -17.10 -0.77
CA ASN A 1 18.86 -16.20 -0.98
C ASN A 1 17.83 -16.31 0.14
N ARG A 2 18.03 -15.61 1.28
CA ARG A 2 17.12 -15.65 2.48
C ARG A 2 16.30 -14.38 2.71
N LYS A 3 16.34 -13.41 1.80
CA LYS A 3 15.71 -12.09 2.01
C LYS A 3 14.30 -12.05 1.41
N SER A 4 13.39 -11.29 2.02
CA SER A 4 12.02 -11.10 1.51
C SER A 4 12.06 -10.46 0.11
N PRO A 5 11.42 -11.07 -0.91
CA PRO A 5 11.33 -10.46 -2.25
C PRO A 5 10.58 -9.13 -2.24
N THR A 6 9.52 -9.01 -1.44
CA THR A 6 8.74 -7.78 -1.28
C THR A 6 9.60 -6.67 -0.68
N ALA A 7 10.36 -6.97 0.38
CA ALA A 7 11.24 -5.99 1.02
C ALA A 7 12.33 -5.51 0.05
N GLN A 8 12.92 -6.41 -0.73
CA GLN A 8 13.93 -6.05 -1.73
C GLN A 8 13.38 -5.13 -2.83
N ARG A 9 12.15 -5.39 -3.30
CA ARG A 9 11.50 -4.54 -4.30
C ARG A 9 11.20 -3.14 -3.76
N MET A 10 10.64 -3.05 -2.54
CA MET A 10 10.36 -1.76 -1.91
C MET A 10 11.63 -0.93 -1.68
N LEU A 11 12.70 -1.56 -1.21
CA LEU A 11 13.99 -0.88 -1.02
C LEU A 11 14.55 -0.33 -2.33
N LYS A 12 14.40 -1.08 -3.44
CA LYS A 12 14.80 -0.57 -4.76
C LYS A 12 14.02 0.69 -5.15
N TYR A 13 12.69 0.69 -4.97
CA TYR A 13 11.89 1.89 -5.28
C TYR A 13 12.17 3.05 -4.33
N ALA A 14 12.45 2.78 -3.05
CA ALA A 14 12.81 3.81 -2.08
C ALA A 14 14.14 4.49 -2.42
N LEU A 15 15.12 3.75 -2.96
CA LEU A 15 16.39 4.32 -3.40
C LEU A 15 16.21 5.16 -4.68
N ASN A 16 15.43 4.67 -5.64
CA ASN A 16 15.10 5.43 -6.86
C ASN A 16 14.26 6.70 -6.58
N LEU A 17 13.45 6.69 -5.53
CA LEU A 17 12.54 7.78 -5.17
C LEU A 17 13.24 9.14 -5.01
N VAL A 18 14.48 9.14 -4.52
CA VAL A 18 15.24 10.36 -4.24
C VAL A 18 15.68 11.06 -5.54
N ASP A 19 15.96 10.29 -6.59
CA ASP A 19 16.61 10.79 -7.80
C ASP A 19 15.65 10.93 -8.99
N ASP A 20 14.63 10.08 -9.09
CA ASP A 20 13.75 9.98 -10.28
C ASP A 20 12.54 10.96 -10.24
N GLY A 21 12.52 11.88 -9.27
CA GLY A 21 11.46 12.90 -9.12
C GLY A 21 10.05 12.30 -9.07
N LEU A 22 9.12 12.83 -9.88
CA LEU A 22 7.73 12.37 -9.93
C LEU A 22 7.59 10.90 -10.38
N VAL A 23 8.49 10.41 -11.25
CA VAL A 23 8.44 9.01 -11.71
C VAL A 23 8.85 8.07 -10.57
N GLY A 24 9.87 8.44 -9.79
CA GLY A 24 10.24 7.73 -8.57
C GLY A 24 9.11 7.66 -7.56
N GLN A 25 8.42 8.80 -7.35
CA GLN A 25 7.24 8.89 -6.48
C GLN A 25 6.10 7.98 -6.96
N GLN A 26 5.81 7.97 -8.26
CA GLN A 26 4.76 7.13 -8.82
C GLN A 26 5.02 5.65 -8.61
N LEU A 27 6.26 5.19 -8.85
CA LEU A 27 6.62 3.78 -8.69
C LEU A 27 6.56 3.35 -7.21
N PHE A 28 7.09 4.19 -6.32
CA PHE A 28 7.05 3.92 -4.89
C PHE A 28 5.62 3.90 -4.35
N ALA A 29 4.83 4.92 -4.66
CA ALA A 29 3.43 5.01 -4.25
C ALA A 29 2.59 3.87 -4.83
N GLY A 30 2.81 3.48 -6.09
CA GLY A 30 2.11 2.36 -6.73
C GLY A 30 2.36 1.04 -6.01
N GLU A 31 3.59 0.74 -5.62
CA GLU A 31 3.89 -0.47 -4.86
C GLU A 31 3.37 -0.38 -3.41
N ALA A 32 3.38 0.80 -2.78
CA ALA A 32 2.76 1.01 -1.48
C ALA A 32 1.24 0.76 -1.51
N THR A 33 0.54 1.26 -2.54
CA THR A 33 -0.88 0.97 -2.76
C THR A 33 -1.12 -0.53 -2.98
N ARG A 34 -0.24 -1.22 -3.72
CA ARG A 34 -0.32 -2.68 -3.88
C ARG A 34 -0.20 -3.42 -2.54
N LEU A 35 0.62 -2.93 -1.62
CA LEU A 35 0.72 -3.47 -0.26
C LEU A 35 -0.55 -3.18 0.55
N ALA A 36 -1.06 -1.95 0.47
CA ALA A 36 -2.30 -1.56 1.15
C ALA A 36 -3.49 -2.43 0.71
N TYR A 37 -3.63 -2.74 -0.58
CA TYR A 37 -4.70 -3.63 -1.08
C TYR A 37 -4.65 -5.06 -0.54
N MET A 38 -3.58 -5.47 0.14
CA MET A 38 -3.49 -6.77 0.80
C MET A 38 -3.86 -6.72 2.28
N THR A 39 -4.30 -5.58 2.82
CA THR A 39 -4.74 -5.46 4.22
C THR A 39 -6.25 -5.64 4.35
N ASP A 40 -6.68 -6.03 5.56
CA ASP A 40 -8.10 -6.15 5.89
C ASP A 40 -8.81 -4.78 5.86
N GLU A 41 -8.10 -3.70 6.20
CA GLU A 41 -8.61 -2.32 6.11
C GLU A 41 -8.99 -1.93 4.68
N ALA A 42 -8.20 -2.35 3.69
CA ALA A 42 -8.52 -2.14 2.28
C ALA A 42 -9.63 -3.08 1.80
N ALA A 43 -9.70 -4.31 2.33
CA ALA A 43 -10.78 -5.24 2.04
C ALA A 43 -12.14 -4.70 2.50
N GLU A 44 -12.20 -4.07 3.68
CA GLU A 44 -13.42 -3.42 4.19
C GLU A 44 -13.99 -2.38 3.22
N GLY A 45 -13.13 -1.50 2.68
CA GLY A 45 -13.58 -0.52 1.69
C GLY A 45 -14.11 -1.16 0.40
N ARG A 46 -13.47 -2.24 -0.07
CA ARG A 46 -13.94 -3.01 -1.24
C ARG A 46 -15.28 -3.67 -0.96
N ASP A 47 -15.41 -4.34 0.18
CA ASP A 47 -16.59 -5.15 0.52
C ASP A 47 -17.79 -4.25 0.80
N ALA A 48 -17.60 -3.15 1.54
CA ALA A 48 -18.63 -2.14 1.73
C ALA A 48 -19.17 -1.57 0.40
N PHE A 49 -18.28 -1.32 -0.57
CA PHE A 49 -18.66 -0.87 -1.91
C PHE A 49 -19.51 -1.92 -2.65
N LEU A 50 -19.11 -3.18 -2.61
CA LEU A 50 -19.86 -4.28 -3.25
C LEU A 50 -21.23 -4.51 -2.59
N GLU A 51 -21.29 -4.38 -1.28
CA GLU A 51 -22.50 -4.54 -0.46
C GLU A 51 -23.38 -3.29 -0.46
N LYS A 52 -22.91 -2.16 -1.02
CA LYS A 52 -23.58 -0.85 -1.04
C LYS A 52 -23.97 -0.34 0.35
N ARG A 53 -23.11 -0.61 1.34
CA ARG A 53 -23.21 -0.06 2.69
C ARG A 53 -22.12 0.98 2.91
N ASP A 54 -22.28 1.77 3.97
CA ASP A 54 -21.19 2.62 4.43
C ASP A 54 -20.05 1.74 4.98
N PRO A 55 -18.78 2.06 4.66
CA PRO A 55 -17.62 1.38 5.22
C PRO A 55 -17.42 1.74 6.70
N ASP A 56 -16.95 0.77 7.48
CA ASP A 56 -16.66 0.92 8.91
C ASP A 56 -15.19 0.60 9.22
N TRP A 57 -14.41 1.63 9.53
CA TRP A 57 -13.01 1.50 9.91
C TRP A 57 -12.77 1.57 11.42
N SER A 58 -13.80 1.52 12.25
CA SER A 58 -13.69 1.68 13.71
C SER A 58 -12.76 0.66 14.38
N ALA A 59 -12.57 -0.51 13.77
CA ALA A 59 -11.67 -1.56 14.25
C ALA A 59 -10.18 -1.31 13.95
N TYR A 60 -9.84 -0.37 13.05
CA TYR A 60 -8.46 -0.11 12.64
C TYR A 60 -7.86 1.08 13.40
N PRO A 61 -6.71 0.90 14.07
CA PRO A 61 -6.08 1.97 14.83
C PRO A 61 -5.49 3.06 13.94
N TRP A 62 -5.67 4.31 14.32
CA TRP A 62 -5.00 5.44 13.67
C TRP A 62 -3.56 5.57 14.19
N HIS A 63 -2.59 5.41 13.30
CA HIS A 63 -1.16 5.55 13.59
C HIS A 63 -0.63 6.83 12.93
N TYR A 64 0.01 7.70 13.72
CA TYR A 64 0.57 8.98 13.28
C TYR A 64 2.05 9.12 13.68
#